data_AF-A0A0S8FJD3-F1
#
_entry.id   AF-A0A0S8FJD3-F1
#
_cell.length_a   1.000
_cell.length_b   1.000
_cell.length_c   1.000
_cell.angle_alpha   90.00
_cell.angle_beta   90.00
_cell.angle_gamma   90.00
#
_symmetry.space_group_name_H-M   'P 1'
#
loop_
_entity.id
_entity.type
_entity.pdbx_description
1 polymer ?
#
loop_
_entity_poly.entity_id
_entity_poly.type
_entity_poly.pdbx_seq_one_letter_code
_entity_poly.pdbx_strand_id
1 'polypeptide(L)'
;MSSGPVIYEVSLWPDPAIASDFDAWLEHHVQEMLGLPGFLGATIHRAEEDPPGDGVLRTVRYRLQDRAALDRYLQEYAERMRADGTRRFGNRFRVSRRILDAGRDIAVSEVSPKNCANCDSPLYGQYCAACGQRARGRMISLWELVKEASDILTSIDSRLWRTLGMLLFRPGRLTRDYLLGRRARYIPALRLFLGLSLLFFFLFSLDTRFSVSTGSPDAGDMSLQLQIGDDETPETPGEQMPGAPADPMPDAGTPDIDEQPVPEPGLDSAGRQDENPCADVQVNWPEGMEWANQWLSTQRMQSACEKIVADHGESFTRALLENIPAMMFVFVPLMAIVMKALYPLTRRYYVEHLLFLVHYHSFFYLLMSMILVAGWLFDGTFLPRWPATLVYTVSALYIPVYLFRAMRVVYEQGRLVTGLKYMLLGVAYFTSLLLFLVGTVTITAISI
;
A
#
# COMPACT_ATOMS: atom_id res chain seq x y z
N MET A 1 -4.01 -13.90 -49.22
CA MET A 1 -2.54 -14.02 -49.31
C MET A 1 -1.95 -12.88 -48.51
N SER A 2 -1.04 -13.16 -47.57
CA SER A 2 -0.44 -12.13 -46.71
C SER A 2 0.37 -11.16 -47.59
N SER A 3 -0.03 -9.88 -47.62
CA SER A 3 0.65 -8.80 -48.34
C SER A 3 1.74 -8.13 -47.49
N GLY A 4 2.14 -8.75 -46.37
CA GLY A 4 3.14 -8.21 -45.46
C GLY A 4 4.58 -8.56 -45.88
N PRO A 5 5.57 -7.84 -45.32
CA PRO A 5 6.98 -8.13 -45.53
C PRO A 5 7.32 -9.55 -45.06
N VAL A 6 8.26 -10.18 -45.77
CA VAL A 6 8.69 -11.56 -45.50
C VAL A 6 10.17 -11.54 -45.15
N ILE A 7 10.56 -12.33 -44.15
CA ILE A 7 11.97 -12.55 -43.82
C ILE A 7 12.39 -13.89 -44.39
N TYR A 8 13.34 -13.86 -45.31
CA TYR A 8 13.98 -15.06 -45.84
C TYR A 8 15.31 -15.25 -45.15
N GLU A 9 15.43 -16.31 -44.35
CA GLU A 9 16.65 -16.58 -43.63
C GLU A 9 17.39 -17.81 -44.18
N VAL A 10 18.69 -17.66 -44.34
CA VAL A 10 19.61 -18.69 -44.80
C VAL A 10 20.69 -18.90 -43.75
N SER A 11 20.72 -20.08 -43.15
CA SER A 11 21.79 -20.52 -42.25
C SER A 11 22.78 -21.37 -43.01
N LEU A 12 24.07 -21.05 -42.86
CA LEU A 12 25.19 -21.61 -43.59
C LEU A 12 26.20 -22.12 -42.56
N TRP A 13 26.72 -23.33 -42.78
CA TRP A 13 27.78 -23.94 -41.96
C TRP A 13 28.95 -24.33 -42.87
N PRO A 14 29.82 -23.38 -43.27
CA PRO A 14 31.11 -23.69 -43.89
C PRO A 14 32.05 -24.44 -42.95
N ASP A 15 32.88 -25.32 -43.51
CA ASP A 15 34.01 -25.90 -42.80
C ASP A 15 34.93 -24.78 -42.26
N PRO A 16 35.50 -24.92 -41.05
CA PRO A 16 36.41 -23.91 -40.49
C PRO A 16 37.57 -23.53 -41.42
N ALA A 17 38.06 -24.49 -42.21
CA ALA A 17 39.18 -24.30 -43.12
C ALA A 17 38.88 -23.43 -44.35
N ILE A 18 37.61 -23.10 -44.65
CA ILE A 18 37.23 -22.18 -45.74
C ILE A 18 36.49 -20.93 -45.23
N ALA A 19 36.34 -20.77 -43.91
CA ALA A 19 35.46 -19.76 -43.35
C ALA A 19 35.81 -18.32 -43.79
N SER A 20 37.10 -17.97 -43.88
CA SER A 20 37.54 -16.63 -44.29
C SER A 20 37.20 -16.34 -45.76
N ASP A 21 37.51 -17.27 -46.65
CA ASP A 21 37.24 -17.14 -48.08
C ASP A 21 35.73 -17.18 -48.37
N PHE A 22 35.00 -17.97 -47.58
CA PHE A 22 33.55 -18.05 -47.64
C PHE A 22 32.89 -16.75 -47.18
N ASP A 23 33.39 -16.11 -46.11
CA ASP A 23 32.89 -14.83 -45.62
C ASP A 23 33.06 -13.71 -46.67
N ALA A 24 34.23 -13.63 -47.31
CA ALA A 24 34.48 -12.66 -48.38
C ALA A 24 33.56 -12.86 -49.59
N TRP A 25 33.33 -14.12 -49.99
CA TRP A 25 32.37 -14.44 -51.05
C TRP A 25 30.93 -14.13 -50.64
N LEU A 26 30.54 -14.45 -49.40
CA LEU A 26 29.19 -14.27 -48.90
C LEU A 26 28.78 -12.79 -48.90
N GLU A 27 29.68 -11.89 -48.54
CA GLU A 27 29.44 -10.44 -48.59
C GLU A 27 29.11 -9.97 -50.02
N HIS A 28 29.88 -10.40 -51.02
CA HIS A 28 29.61 -10.09 -52.43
C HIS A 28 28.28 -10.72 -52.90
N HIS A 29 28.06 -12.00 -52.57
CA HIS A 29 26.85 -12.72 -52.93
C HIS A 29 25.58 -12.04 -52.37
N VAL A 30 25.64 -11.54 -51.14
CA VAL A 30 24.54 -10.79 -50.52
C VAL A 30 24.27 -9.49 -51.27
N GLN A 31 25.30 -8.77 -51.73
CA GLN A 31 25.10 -7.55 -52.53
C GLN A 31 24.41 -7.84 -53.87
N GLU A 32 24.79 -8.93 -54.55
CA GLU A 32 24.12 -9.34 -55.79
C GLU A 32 22.66 -9.73 -55.55
N MET A 33 22.38 -10.42 -54.42
CA MET A 33 21.02 -10.74 -53.99
C MET A 33 20.16 -9.50 -53.73
N LEU A 34 20.75 -8.43 -53.15
CA LEU A 34 20.05 -7.16 -52.94
C LEU A 34 19.75 -6.39 -54.23
N GLY A 35 20.44 -6.71 -55.33
CA GLY A 35 20.12 -6.18 -56.65
C GLY A 35 18.85 -6.76 -57.28
N LEU A 36 18.28 -7.83 -56.71
CA LEU A 36 17.09 -8.49 -57.24
C LEU A 36 15.80 -7.77 -56.84
N PRO A 37 14.75 -7.78 -57.69
CA PRO A 37 13.50 -7.10 -57.40
C PRO A 37 12.84 -7.59 -56.09
N GLY A 38 12.48 -6.65 -55.22
CA GLY A 38 11.74 -6.92 -53.99
C GLY A 38 12.59 -7.27 -52.76
N PHE A 39 13.92 -7.30 -52.87
CA PHE A 39 14.83 -7.35 -51.72
C PHE A 39 15.06 -5.94 -51.17
N LEU A 40 14.76 -5.71 -49.89
CA LEU A 40 14.84 -4.41 -49.23
C LEU A 40 16.09 -4.23 -48.38
N GLY A 41 16.78 -5.32 -48.05
CA GLY A 41 17.98 -5.29 -47.22
C GLY A 41 18.33 -6.67 -46.68
N ALA A 42 19.57 -6.80 -46.22
CA ALA A 42 20.10 -8.04 -45.66
C ALA A 42 20.97 -7.74 -44.44
N THR A 43 21.05 -8.68 -43.52
CA THR A 43 22.00 -8.65 -42.40
C THR A 43 22.66 -10.00 -42.28
N ILE A 44 24.00 -10.00 -42.26
CA ILE A 44 24.81 -11.19 -42.02
C ILE A 44 25.12 -11.24 -40.53
N HIS A 45 24.76 -12.34 -39.89
CA HIS A 45 25.02 -12.63 -38.49
C HIS A 45 26.09 -13.70 -38.38
N ARG A 46 27.05 -13.49 -37.48
CA ARG A 46 28.06 -14.47 -37.08
C ARG A 46 27.69 -14.95 -35.67
N ALA A 47 27.78 -16.26 -35.42
CA ALA A 47 27.61 -16.77 -34.08
C ALA A 47 28.78 -16.32 -33.18
N GLU A 48 28.48 -15.97 -31.94
CA GLU A 48 29.51 -15.66 -30.91
C GLU A 48 30.17 -16.94 -30.41
N GLU A 49 29.37 -17.99 -30.21
CA GLU A 49 29.81 -19.36 -29.96
C GLU A 49 29.24 -20.27 -31.06
N ASP A 50 30.13 -20.92 -31.81
CA ASP A 50 29.70 -21.87 -32.83
C ASP A 50 29.10 -23.12 -32.18
N PRO A 51 27.97 -23.64 -32.70
CA PRO A 51 27.32 -24.82 -32.13
C PRO A 51 28.26 -26.05 -32.17
N PRO A 52 28.15 -26.97 -31.19
CA PRO A 52 28.99 -28.17 -31.17
C PRO A 52 28.66 -29.09 -32.35
N GLY A 53 29.54 -29.15 -33.34
CA GLY A 53 29.47 -30.06 -34.49
C GLY A 53 29.64 -29.40 -35.87
N ASP A 54 30.87 -29.44 -36.38
CA ASP A 54 31.33 -29.26 -37.77
C ASP A 54 30.73 -28.11 -38.58
N GLY A 55 31.05 -26.87 -38.18
CA GLY A 55 31.00 -25.71 -39.06
C GLY A 55 30.90 -24.40 -38.32
N VAL A 56 31.37 -23.34 -38.97
CA VAL A 56 31.28 -21.97 -38.47
C VAL A 56 29.93 -21.39 -38.90
N LEU A 57 29.05 -20.99 -37.98
CA LEU A 57 27.68 -20.59 -38.33
C LEU A 57 27.63 -19.17 -38.90
N ARG A 58 27.03 -19.03 -40.08
CA ARG A 58 26.65 -17.76 -40.70
C ARG A 58 25.16 -17.75 -40.99
N THR A 59 24.45 -16.76 -40.49
CA THR A 59 23.01 -16.61 -40.73
C THR A 59 22.76 -15.31 -41.48
N VAL A 60 22.21 -15.41 -42.68
CA VAL A 60 21.81 -14.24 -43.47
C VAL A 60 20.31 -14.07 -43.39
N ARG A 61 19.87 -12.88 -42.96
CA ARG A 61 18.46 -12.50 -42.92
C ARG A 61 18.18 -11.49 -44.01
N TYR A 62 17.44 -11.89 -45.04
CA TYR A 62 16.95 -11.01 -46.08
C TYR A 62 15.55 -10.51 -45.72
N ARG A 63 15.31 -9.22 -45.92
CA ARG A 63 13.99 -8.59 -45.80
C ARG A 63 13.44 -8.36 -47.19
N LEU A 64 12.28 -8.94 -47.48
CA LEU A 64 11.60 -8.80 -48.76
C LEU A 64 10.31 -8.00 -48.59
N GLN A 65 9.92 -7.32 -49.65
CA GLN A 65 8.72 -6.48 -49.70
C GLN A 65 7.45 -7.26 -49.41
N ASP A 66 7.31 -8.44 -50.04
CA ASP A 66 6.13 -9.29 -49.91
C ASP A 66 6.46 -10.75 -50.27
N ARG A 67 5.46 -11.62 -50.16
CA ARG A 67 5.57 -13.03 -50.52
C ARG A 67 5.77 -13.25 -52.02
N ALA A 68 5.19 -12.41 -52.86
CA ALA A 68 5.28 -12.56 -54.32
C ALA A 68 6.71 -12.31 -54.83
N ALA A 69 7.43 -11.37 -54.23
CA ALA A 69 8.86 -11.13 -54.47
C ALA A 69 9.71 -12.37 -54.14
N LEU A 70 9.42 -13.02 -53.00
CA LEU A 70 10.12 -14.25 -52.61
C LEU A 70 9.84 -15.40 -53.59
N ASP A 71 8.58 -15.60 -53.96
CA ASP A 71 8.20 -16.69 -54.86
C ASP A 71 8.83 -16.51 -56.24
N ARG A 72 8.91 -15.27 -56.75
CA ARG A 72 9.64 -14.95 -57.99
C ARG A 72 11.12 -15.26 -57.89
N TYR A 73 11.77 -14.88 -56.79
CA TYR A 73 13.17 -15.24 -56.54
C TYR A 73 13.38 -16.76 -56.59
N LEU A 74 12.52 -17.52 -55.91
CA LEU A 74 12.63 -18.98 -55.84
C LEU A 74 12.44 -19.66 -57.20
N GLN A 75 11.58 -19.11 -58.07
CA GLN A 75 11.29 -19.67 -59.39
C GLN A 75 12.32 -19.28 -60.45
N GLU A 76 12.75 -18.02 -60.49
CA GLU A 76 13.51 -17.48 -61.63
C GLU A 76 15.02 -17.33 -61.34
N TYR A 77 15.41 -17.08 -60.10
CA TYR A 77 16.78 -16.64 -59.77
C TYR A 77 17.54 -17.60 -58.87
N ALA A 78 16.84 -18.35 -58.01
CA ALA A 78 17.45 -19.11 -56.92
C ALA A 78 18.43 -20.19 -57.39
N GLU A 79 18.16 -20.88 -58.51
CA GLU A 79 19.08 -21.89 -59.05
C GLU A 79 20.40 -21.27 -59.49
N ARG A 80 20.33 -20.21 -60.30
CA ARG A 80 21.50 -19.45 -60.77
C ARG A 80 22.31 -18.88 -59.61
N MET A 81 21.64 -18.25 -58.64
CA MET A 81 22.32 -17.63 -57.49
C MET A 81 23.02 -18.67 -56.62
N ARG A 82 22.49 -19.89 -56.49
CA ARG A 82 23.10 -20.95 -55.69
C ARG A 82 24.25 -21.66 -56.41
N ALA A 83 24.23 -21.69 -57.74
CA ALA A 83 25.20 -22.42 -58.53
C ALA A 83 26.65 -21.94 -58.31
N ASP A 84 26.85 -20.64 -58.07
CA ASP A 84 28.19 -20.08 -57.85
C ASP A 84 28.82 -20.60 -56.55
N GLY A 85 28.07 -20.60 -55.45
CA GLY A 85 28.53 -21.12 -54.16
C GLY A 85 28.85 -22.63 -54.21
N THR A 86 27.99 -23.42 -54.84
CA THR A 86 28.23 -24.86 -55.03
C THR A 86 29.44 -25.12 -55.94
N ARG A 87 29.62 -24.32 -56.99
CA ARG A 87 30.79 -24.44 -57.89
C ARG A 87 32.10 -24.13 -57.16
N ARG A 88 32.10 -23.11 -56.29
CA ARG A 88 33.30 -22.63 -55.59
C ARG A 88 33.67 -23.46 -54.37
N PHE A 89 32.70 -23.93 -53.60
CA PHE A 89 32.95 -24.59 -52.31
C PHE A 89 32.47 -26.05 -52.26
N GLY A 90 31.77 -26.55 -53.28
CA GLY A 90 31.33 -27.95 -53.37
C GLY A 90 30.50 -28.38 -52.16
N ASN A 91 30.88 -29.51 -51.56
CA ASN A 91 30.21 -30.09 -50.38
C ASN A 91 30.78 -29.61 -49.04
N ARG A 92 31.63 -28.58 -49.03
CA ARG A 92 32.34 -28.08 -47.83
C ARG A 92 31.54 -27.09 -46.98
N PHE A 93 30.25 -26.98 -47.24
CA PHE A 93 29.34 -26.15 -46.46
C PHE A 93 27.93 -26.76 -46.49
N ARG A 94 27.20 -26.60 -45.38
CA ARG A 94 25.79 -26.99 -45.30
C ARG A 94 24.91 -25.76 -45.33
N VAL A 95 23.69 -25.90 -45.83
CA VAL A 95 22.72 -24.80 -45.94
C VAL A 95 21.35 -25.23 -45.46
N SER A 96 20.71 -24.40 -44.63
CA SER A 96 19.32 -24.51 -44.23
C SER A 96 18.62 -23.19 -44.51
N ARG A 97 17.36 -23.26 -44.94
CA ARG A 97 16.59 -22.08 -45.35
C ARG A 97 15.26 -22.12 -44.63
N ARG A 98 14.85 -20.97 -44.08
CA ARG A 98 13.53 -20.80 -43.46
C ARG A 98 12.89 -19.52 -43.96
N ILE A 99 11.59 -19.60 -44.17
CA ILE A 99 10.76 -18.45 -44.53
C ILE A 99 9.98 -18.09 -43.27
N LEU A 100 10.17 -16.87 -42.80
CA LEU A 100 9.51 -16.33 -41.64
C LEU A 100 8.52 -15.28 -42.13
N ASP A 101 7.23 -15.57 -42.00
CA ASP A 101 6.21 -14.55 -42.19
C ASP A 101 6.38 -13.48 -41.10
N ALA A 102 6.11 -12.21 -41.42
CA ALA A 102 6.07 -11.17 -40.41
C ALA A 102 5.01 -11.53 -39.36
N GLY A 103 5.47 -11.96 -38.19
CA GLY A 103 4.62 -12.03 -37.01
C GLY A 103 4.16 -10.64 -36.60
N ARG A 104 3.19 -10.56 -35.69
CA ARG A 104 2.98 -9.31 -34.96
C ARG A 104 4.25 -9.00 -34.19
N ASP A 105 4.82 -7.81 -34.39
CA ASP A 105 5.79 -7.28 -33.44
C ASP A 105 5.13 -7.26 -32.06
N ILE A 106 5.60 -8.12 -31.16
CA ILE A 106 5.34 -7.97 -29.72
C ILE A 106 6.29 -6.88 -29.22
N ALA A 107 6.23 -5.71 -29.85
CA ALA A 107 6.81 -4.51 -29.29
C ALA A 107 6.04 -4.25 -27.99
N VAL A 108 6.77 -4.01 -26.91
CA VAL A 108 6.20 -3.45 -25.68
C VAL A 108 5.67 -2.06 -26.02
N SER A 109 4.42 -1.98 -26.51
CA SER A 109 3.60 -0.78 -26.67
C SER A 109 4.40 0.50 -26.99
N GLU A 110 4.66 0.72 -28.28
CA GLU A 110 5.06 2.02 -28.81
C GLU A 110 3.99 3.08 -28.54
N VAL A 111 4.19 3.83 -27.46
CA VAL A 111 4.35 5.29 -27.48
C VAL A 111 5.17 5.61 -26.24
N SER A 112 6.52 5.53 -26.33
CA SER A 112 7.29 6.31 -25.34
C SER A 112 6.90 7.76 -25.60
N PRO A 113 6.30 8.46 -24.63
CA PRO A 113 5.93 9.85 -24.84
C PRO A 113 7.21 10.59 -25.25
N LYS A 114 7.15 11.40 -26.33
CA LYS A 114 8.31 12.17 -26.78
C LYS A 114 8.86 13.06 -25.66
N ASN A 115 7.98 13.47 -24.74
CA ASN A 115 8.28 14.33 -23.61
C ASN A 115 7.98 13.65 -22.27
N CYS A 116 8.73 14.02 -21.23
CA CYS A 116 8.55 13.52 -19.87
C CYS A 116 7.25 14.03 -19.26
N ALA A 117 6.42 13.15 -18.69
CA ALA A 117 5.15 13.52 -18.07
C ALA A 117 5.27 14.49 -16.87
N ASN A 118 6.45 14.64 -16.26
CA ASN A 118 6.68 15.50 -15.08
C ASN A 118 7.34 16.85 -15.40
N CYS A 119 8.28 16.90 -16.34
CA CYS A 119 9.04 18.12 -16.66
C CYS A 119 8.95 18.55 -18.12
N ASP A 120 8.19 17.82 -18.94
CA ASP A 120 8.00 18.05 -20.37
C ASP A 120 9.29 18.04 -21.23
N SER A 121 10.45 17.67 -20.66
CA SER A 121 11.70 17.53 -21.41
C SER A 121 11.62 16.36 -22.41
N PRO A 122 12.30 16.44 -23.57
CA PRO A 122 12.38 15.31 -24.49
C PRO A 122 12.99 14.07 -23.82
N LEU A 123 12.42 12.90 -24.09
CA LEU A 123 12.85 11.59 -23.57
C LEU A 123 13.72 10.88 -24.60
N TYR A 124 14.96 10.58 -24.23
CA TYR A 124 15.94 9.87 -25.07
C TYR A 124 16.15 8.40 -24.65
N GLY A 125 15.46 7.94 -23.59
CA GLY A 125 15.62 6.60 -23.04
C GLY A 125 14.57 6.25 -22.00
N GLN A 126 14.80 5.20 -21.22
CA GLN A 126 13.85 4.72 -20.19
C GLN A 126 13.71 5.64 -18.98
N TYR A 127 14.61 6.60 -18.80
CA TYR A 127 14.58 7.60 -17.74
C TYR A 127 14.80 8.99 -18.33
N CYS A 128 14.15 9.98 -17.75
CA CYS A 128 14.33 11.39 -18.06
C CYS A 128 15.65 11.89 -17.49
N ALA A 129 16.54 12.41 -18.34
CA ALA A 129 17.82 12.99 -17.90
C ALA A 129 17.65 14.27 -17.05
N ALA A 130 16.55 15.01 -17.21
CA ALA A 130 16.32 16.27 -16.48
C ALA A 130 15.75 16.08 -15.07
N CYS A 131 14.80 15.14 -14.89
CA CYS A 131 14.12 14.95 -13.61
C CYS A 131 14.18 13.52 -13.03
N GLY A 132 14.86 12.60 -13.70
CA GLY A 132 15.02 11.21 -13.26
C GLY A 132 13.77 10.33 -13.39
N GLN A 133 12.65 10.85 -13.92
CA GLN A 133 11.43 10.05 -14.06
C GLN A 133 11.57 8.93 -15.09
N ARG A 134 11.13 7.72 -14.74
CA ARG A 134 10.99 6.60 -15.69
C ARG A 134 9.92 6.87 -16.76
N ALA A 135 10.25 6.61 -18.02
CA ALA A 135 9.44 6.87 -19.22
C ALA A 135 8.22 5.93 -19.38
N ARG A 136 8.14 4.83 -18.61
CA ARG A 136 7.03 3.87 -18.70
C ARG A 136 5.71 4.44 -18.20
N GLY A 137 4.64 4.10 -18.93
CA GLY A 137 3.33 4.74 -18.89
C GLY A 137 2.44 4.46 -17.67
N ARG A 138 1.25 5.05 -17.77
CA ARG A 138 0.15 5.26 -16.80
C ARG A 138 -0.30 4.08 -15.91
N MET A 139 0.15 2.85 -16.14
CA MET A 139 -0.29 1.68 -15.36
C MET A 139 0.69 1.39 -14.21
N ILE A 140 0.28 1.74 -13.00
CA ILE A 140 1.01 1.40 -11.77
C ILE A 140 0.64 -0.04 -11.40
N SER A 141 1.62 -0.92 -11.27
CA SER A 141 1.41 -2.25 -10.70
C SER A 141 1.51 -2.20 -9.17
N LEU A 142 0.78 -3.08 -8.47
CA LEU A 142 0.87 -3.19 -7.01
C LEU A 142 2.31 -3.52 -6.55
N TRP A 143 3.02 -4.35 -7.32
CA TRP A 143 4.40 -4.72 -7.04
C TRP A 143 5.39 -3.55 -7.18
N GLU A 144 5.14 -2.64 -8.13
CA GLU A 144 5.97 -1.44 -8.28
C GLU A 144 5.80 -0.49 -7.09
N LEU A 145 4.60 -0.38 -6.51
CA LEU A 145 4.40 0.37 -5.25
C LEU A 145 5.18 -0.22 -4.08
N VAL A 146 5.20 -1.56 -3.96
CA VAL A 146 5.96 -2.24 -2.90
C VAL A 146 7.46 -2.08 -3.12
N LYS A 147 7.95 -2.17 -4.37
CA LYS A 147 9.36 -1.93 -4.69
C LYS A 147 9.80 -0.48 -4.45
N GLU A 148 8.95 0.49 -4.75
CA GLU A 148 9.20 1.90 -4.37
C GLU A 148 9.30 2.08 -2.85
N ALA A 149 8.65 1.19 -2.07
CA ALA A 149 8.79 1.16 -0.62
C ALA A 149 10.06 0.43 -0.13
N SER A 150 10.78 -0.33 -0.95
CA SER A 150 12.07 -0.92 -0.52
C SER A 150 13.26 0.02 -0.71
N ASP A 151 13.18 0.96 -1.67
CA ASP A 151 14.24 1.98 -1.92
C ASP A 151 14.27 3.09 -0.84
N ILE A 152 13.70 2.84 0.35
CA ILE A 152 13.17 3.83 1.31
C ILE A 152 14.20 4.56 2.19
N LEU A 153 15.41 4.03 2.42
CA LEU A 153 16.26 4.53 3.51
C LEU A 153 17.29 5.61 3.15
N THR A 154 17.45 6.02 1.88
CA THR A 154 18.67 6.78 1.48
C THR A 154 18.44 8.14 0.81
N SER A 155 17.22 8.66 0.68
CA SER A 155 17.00 10.03 0.17
C SER A 155 15.86 10.76 0.87
N ILE A 156 16.19 11.65 1.80
CA ILE A 156 15.27 12.67 2.33
C ILE A 156 15.66 13.98 1.65
N ASP A 157 14.72 14.54 0.88
CA ASP A 157 14.95 15.57 -0.16
C ASP A 157 13.96 16.73 0.01
N SER A 158 14.23 17.84 -0.68
CA SER A 158 13.35 18.98 -0.98
C SER A 158 11.91 18.61 -1.43
N ARG A 159 11.70 17.36 -1.88
CA ARG A 159 10.40 16.80 -2.25
C ARG A 159 9.44 16.70 -1.07
N LEU A 160 9.93 16.53 0.17
CA LEU A 160 9.09 16.37 1.36
C LEU A 160 8.16 17.57 1.56
N TRP A 161 8.73 18.77 1.71
CA TRP A 161 7.95 19.99 1.95
C TRP A 161 6.99 20.30 0.81
N ARG A 162 7.39 20.03 -0.44
CA ARG A 162 6.52 20.18 -1.61
C ARG A 162 5.35 19.21 -1.57
N THR A 163 5.59 17.95 -1.22
CA THR A 163 4.54 16.93 -1.08
C THR A 163 3.60 17.25 0.07
N LEU A 164 4.11 17.58 1.25
CA LEU A 164 3.30 17.93 2.42
C LEU A 164 2.45 19.18 2.17
N GLY A 165 3.03 20.23 1.59
CA GLY A 165 2.28 21.44 1.24
C GLY A 165 1.18 21.17 0.20
N MET A 166 1.45 20.31 -0.78
CA MET A 166 0.42 19.93 -1.75
C MET A 166 -0.68 19.05 -1.12
N LEU A 167 -0.29 18.15 -0.21
CA LEU A 167 -1.19 17.28 0.51
C LEU A 167 -2.12 18.08 1.44
N LEU A 168 -1.62 19.06 2.18
CA LEU A 168 -2.40 19.81 3.16
C LEU A 168 -3.34 20.85 2.52
N PHE A 169 -2.87 21.58 1.50
CA PHE A 169 -3.58 22.77 0.99
C PHE A 169 -4.29 22.57 -0.35
N ARG A 170 -4.05 21.45 -1.06
CA ARG A 170 -4.62 21.21 -2.40
C ARG A 170 -5.31 19.84 -2.48
N PRO A 171 -6.52 19.70 -1.91
CA PRO A 171 -7.23 18.42 -1.84
C PRO A 171 -7.36 17.73 -3.19
N GLY A 172 -6.89 16.48 -3.24
CA GLY A 172 -6.94 15.60 -4.41
C GLY A 172 -5.99 15.96 -5.55
N ARG A 173 -5.29 17.12 -5.52
CA ARG A 173 -4.36 17.49 -6.61
C ARG A 173 -3.13 16.59 -6.65
N LEU A 174 -2.58 16.23 -5.48
CA LEU A 174 -1.44 15.33 -5.40
C LEU A 174 -1.76 13.98 -6.06
N THR A 175 -2.89 13.38 -5.70
CA THR A 175 -3.37 12.14 -6.29
C THR A 175 -3.62 12.30 -7.80
N ARG A 176 -4.26 13.39 -8.22
CA ARG A 176 -4.51 13.66 -9.64
C ARG A 176 -3.21 13.78 -10.44
N ASP A 177 -2.21 14.50 -9.94
CA ASP A 177 -0.89 14.62 -10.57
C ASP A 177 -0.20 13.25 -10.67
N TYR A 178 -0.29 12.42 -9.62
CA TYR A 178 0.21 11.05 -9.63
C TYR A 178 -0.46 10.19 -10.73
N LEU A 179 -1.79 10.25 -10.83
CA LEU A 179 -2.57 9.54 -11.84
C LEU A 179 -2.28 10.03 -13.27
N LEU A 180 -1.92 11.30 -13.42
CA LEU A 180 -1.46 11.89 -14.68
C LEU A 180 0.01 11.55 -15.00
N GLY A 181 0.74 10.90 -14.08
CA GLY A 181 2.12 10.48 -14.27
C GLY A 181 3.17 11.50 -13.85
N ARG A 182 2.81 12.61 -13.19
CA ARG A 182 3.74 13.65 -12.68
C ARG A 182 4.37 13.25 -11.34
N ARG A 183 5.10 12.13 -11.31
CA ARG A 183 5.46 11.43 -10.06
C ARG A 183 6.80 11.85 -9.46
N ALA A 184 7.81 12.11 -10.29
CA ALA A 184 9.19 12.30 -9.81
C ALA A 184 9.37 13.49 -8.84
N ARG A 185 8.47 14.48 -8.89
CA ARG A 185 8.55 15.66 -8.01
C ARG A 185 8.02 15.47 -6.60
N TYR A 186 7.34 14.35 -6.32
CA TYR A 186 6.70 14.05 -5.03
C TYR A 186 7.31 12.80 -4.41
N ILE A 187 7.13 12.63 -3.10
CA ILE A 187 7.45 11.39 -2.40
C ILE A 187 6.45 10.30 -2.82
N PRO A 188 6.92 9.08 -3.16
CA PRO A 188 6.06 7.92 -3.43
C PRO A 188 4.94 7.75 -2.41
N ALA A 189 3.72 7.48 -2.88
CA ALA A 189 2.54 7.50 -2.03
C ALA A 189 2.61 6.51 -0.85
N LEU A 190 3.13 5.29 -1.08
CA LEU A 190 3.27 4.30 -0.01
C LEU A 190 4.32 4.72 1.02
N ARG A 191 5.45 5.30 0.59
CA ARG A 191 6.47 5.86 1.47
C ARG A 191 5.94 7.02 2.31
N LEU A 192 5.15 7.90 1.70
CA LEU A 192 4.50 9.02 2.39
C LEU A 192 3.55 8.52 3.48
N PHE A 193 2.71 7.53 3.14
CA PHE A 193 1.77 6.93 4.08
C PHE A 193 2.47 6.25 5.25
N LEU A 194 3.46 5.38 4.97
CA LEU A 194 4.25 4.68 6.00
C LEU A 194 4.99 5.66 6.91
N GLY A 195 5.64 6.67 6.32
CA GLY A 195 6.39 7.67 7.08
C GLY A 195 5.49 8.52 7.99
N LEU A 196 4.33 8.95 7.49
CA LEU A 196 3.39 9.76 8.27
C LEU A 196 2.59 8.93 9.28
N SER A 197 2.27 7.66 8.99
CA SER A 197 1.66 6.77 9.97
C SER A 197 2.63 6.47 11.11
N LEU A 198 3.89 6.15 10.79
CA LEU A 198 4.91 5.90 11.80
C LEU A 198 5.14 7.14 12.67
N LEU A 199 5.25 8.32 12.05
CA LEU A 199 5.34 9.59 12.77
C LEU A 199 4.14 9.78 13.69
N PHE A 200 2.91 9.64 13.18
CA PHE A 200 1.70 9.80 13.98
C PHE A 200 1.66 8.86 15.17
N PHE A 201 1.87 7.55 14.97
CA PHE A 201 1.81 6.57 16.06
C PHE A 201 2.95 6.75 17.06
N PHE A 202 4.13 7.15 16.60
CA PHE A 202 5.22 7.53 17.50
C PHE A 202 4.84 8.73 18.37
N LEU A 203 4.29 9.79 17.77
CA LEU A 203 3.83 10.96 18.53
C LEU A 203 2.67 10.59 19.47
N PHE A 204 1.69 9.83 19.00
CA PHE A 204 0.56 9.37 19.80
C PHE A 204 1.02 8.54 21.01
N SER A 205 2.03 7.67 20.84
CA SER A 205 2.61 6.88 21.92
C SER A 205 3.34 7.72 22.98
N LEU A 206 3.75 8.96 22.65
CA LEU A 206 4.34 9.89 23.61
C LEU A 206 3.29 10.76 24.32
N ASP A 207 2.04 10.77 23.84
CA ASP A 207 1.00 11.63 24.40
C ASP A 207 0.44 11.05 25.70
N THR A 208 0.90 11.60 26.84
CA THR A 208 0.48 11.17 28.19
C THR A 208 -0.94 11.59 28.55
N ARG A 209 -1.54 12.51 27.78
CA ARG A 209 -2.95 12.92 27.95
C ARG A 209 -3.93 11.80 27.62
N PHE A 210 -3.46 10.78 26.92
CA PHE A 210 -4.21 9.56 26.64
C PHE A 210 -3.87 8.50 27.69
N SER A 211 -4.11 8.80 28.97
CA SER A 211 -4.02 7.81 30.04
C SER A 211 -5.37 7.10 30.18
N VAL A 212 -5.40 5.79 29.93
CA VAL A 212 -6.57 4.97 30.26
C VAL A 212 -6.52 4.73 31.76
N SER A 213 -7.21 5.57 32.54
CA SER A 213 -7.42 5.29 33.97
C SER A 213 -8.61 4.35 34.08
N THR A 214 -8.39 3.21 34.73
CA THR A 214 -9.45 2.31 35.12
C THR A 214 -10.15 2.94 36.33
N GLY A 215 -11.48 2.98 36.30
CA GLY A 215 -12.27 3.63 37.34
C GLY A 215 -12.02 3.01 38.72
N SER A 216 -12.17 3.83 39.77
CA SER A 216 -12.08 3.41 41.19
C SER A 216 -12.87 2.13 41.47
N PRO A 217 -12.35 1.22 42.33
CA PRO A 217 -12.92 -0.12 42.61
C PRO A 217 -14.37 -0.17 43.15
N ASP A 218 -15.00 0.98 43.45
CA ASP A 218 -16.34 1.02 44.07
C ASP A 218 -17.52 1.15 43.11
N ALA A 219 -17.28 1.33 41.80
CA ALA A 219 -18.35 1.38 40.82
C ALA A 219 -18.32 0.10 39.97
N GLY A 220 -19.24 -0.83 40.23
CA GLY A 220 -19.43 -2.08 39.47
C GLY A 220 -19.93 -1.88 38.03
N ASP A 221 -19.43 -0.87 37.33
CA ASP A 221 -19.71 -0.60 35.93
C ASP A 221 -18.38 -0.41 35.18
N MET A 222 -18.08 -1.35 34.27
CA MET A 222 -16.93 -1.24 33.37
C MET A 222 -17.20 -0.13 32.36
N SER A 223 -17.02 1.11 32.79
CA SER A 223 -17.10 2.27 31.93
C SER A 223 -15.71 2.57 31.37
N LEU A 224 -15.54 2.39 30.06
CA LEU A 224 -14.38 2.90 29.33
C LEU A 224 -14.49 4.43 29.29
N GLN A 225 -14.11 5.10 30.38
CA GLN A 225 -14.09 6.56 30.43
C GLN A 225 -12.80 7.07 29.80
N LEU A 226 -12.90 7.54 28.56
CA LEU A 226 -11.90 8.41 27.93
C LEU A 226 -11.90 9.76 28.67
N GLN A 227 -11.15 9.86 29.76
CA GLN A 227 -10.86 11.16 30.37
C GLN A 227 -9.79 11.87 29.53
N ILE A 228 -10.22 12.92 28.82
CA ILE A 228 -9.30 13.95 28.35
C ILE A 228 -8.98 14.77 29.60
N GLY A 229 -7.80 14.55 30.18
CA GLY A 229 -7.42 15.16 31.45
C GLY A 229 -7.44 16.70 31.39
N ASP A 230 -8.41 17.29 32.09
CA ASP A 230 -8.35 18.64 32.65
C ASP A 230 -8.68 18.47 34.14
N ASP A 231 -7.65 18.35 34.99
CA ASP A 231 -7.56 19.01 36.32
C ASP A 231 -6.46 18.36 37.17
N GLU A 232 -5.28 18.99 37.17
CA GLU A 232 -4.58 19.21 38.43
C GLU A 232 -5.24 20.45 39.07
N THR A 233 -6.27 20.25 39.88
CA THR A 233 -6.60 21.23 40.92
C THR A 233 -5.80 20.85 42.16
N PRO A 234 -4.87 21.71 42.63
CA PRO A 234 -4.15 21.45 43.87
C PRO A 234 -5.14 21.39 45.04
N GLU A 235 -4.99 20.37 45.88
CA GLU A 235 -5.66 20.30 47.18
C GLU A 235 -5.52 21.64 47.92
N THR A 236 -6.63 22.24 48.32
CA THR A 236 -6.63 23.40 49.20
C THR A 236 -6.90 22.92 50.62
N PRO A 237 -5.94 22.99 51.56
CA PRO A 237 -6.15 22.59 52.95
C PRO A 237 -6.93 23.68 53.70
N GLY A 238 -8.07 23.29 54.27
CA GLY A 238 -8.61 23.89 55.49
C GLY A 238 -9.70 24.94 55.30
N GLU A 239 -10.90 24.63 55.79
CA GLU A 239 -11.67 25.60 56.56
C GLU A 239 -12.63 24.88 57.53
N GLN A 240 -12.15 24.69 58.76
CA GLN A 240 -12.96 24.37 59.93
C GLN A 240 -13.46 25.68 60.55
N MET A 241 -14.77 25.77 60.77
CA MET A 241 -15.37 26.76 61.67
C MET A 241 -16.50 26.13 62.51
N PRO A 242 -16.87 26.73 63.67
CA PRO A 242 -16.63 26.09 64.96
C PRO A 242 -17.91 25.72 65.75
N GLY A 243 -17.74 24.75 66.65
CA GLY A 243 -18.18 24.81 68.06
C GLY A 243 -19.67 24.92 68.38
N ALA A 244 -20.24 23.83 68.89
CA ALA A 244 -21.30 23.85 69.91
C ALA A 244 -21.10 22.67 70.89
N PRO A 245 -21.48 22.81 72.17
CA PRO A 245 -20.78 22.19 73.29
C PRO A 245 -21.27 20.79 73.65
N ALA A 246 -20.37 20.06 74.31
CA ALA A 246 -20.55 18.72 74.86
C ALA A 246 -21.42 18.74 76.13
N ASP A 247 -22.37 17.81 76.21
CA ASP A 247 -22.92 17.33 77.48
C ASP A 247 -22.32 15.95 77.82
N PRO A 248 -22.12 15.64 79.12
CA PRO A 248 -21.36 14.47 79.56
C PRO A 248 -22.21 13.19 79.62
N MET A 249 -21.61 12.07 79.22
CA MET A 249 -22.16 10.72 79.41
C MET A 249 -21.51 10.08 80.65
N PRO A 250 -22.26 9.34 81.51
CA PRO A 250 -21.70 8.74 82.72
C PRO A 250 -21.10 7.35 82.49
N ASP A 251 -20.32 6.95 83.51
CA ASP A 251 -19.42 5.81 83.68
C ASP A 251 -19.79 4.42 83.12
N ALA A 252 -18.76 3.84 82.50
CA ALA A 252 -18.19 2.50 82.69
C ALA A 252 -19.05 1.35 83.26
N GLY A 253 -19.32 0.37 82.39
CA GLY A 253 -19.50 -1.05 82.74
C GLY A 253 -18.54 -1.90 81.90
N THR A 254 -17.90 -2.87 82.56
CA THR A 254 -16.80 -3.76 82.12
C THR A 254 -17.05 -4.60 80.84
N PRO A 255 -15.97 -5.08 80.17
CA PRO A 255 -16.04 -5.70 78.85
C PRO A 255 -16.38 -7.20 78.94
N ASP A 256 -17.35 -7.65 78.15
CA ASP A 256 -17.45 -9.07 77.77
C ASP A 256 -16.58 -9.31 76.54
N ILE A 257 -15.68 -10.28 76.68
CA ILE A 257 -14.86 -10.82 75.60
C ILE A 257 -15.80 -11.73 74.79
N ASP A 258 -16.42 -11.18 73.75
CA ASP A 258 -17.05 -12.00 72.73
C ASP A 258 -15.97 -12.56 71.80
N GLU A 259 -15.87 -13.87 71.83
CA GLU A 259 -15.08 -14.73 70.97
C GLU A 259 -15.49 -14.49 69.50
N GLN A 260 -14.69 -13.71 68.76
CA GLN A 260 -14.88 -13.55 67.32
C GLN A 260 -14.72 -14.92 66.63
N PRO A 261 -15.70 -15.37 65.84
CA PRO A 261 -15.51 -16.58 65.04
C PRO A 261 -14.46 -16.30 63.98
N VAL A 262 -13.55 -17.26 63.80
CA VAL A 262 -12.59 -17.32 62.69
C VAL A 262 -13.36 -17.10 61.38
N PRO A 263 -12.95 -16.15 60.50
CA PRO A 263 -13.65 -15.94 59.25
C PRO A 263 -13.54 -17.22 58.40
N GLU A 264 -14.69 -17.73 57.95
CA GLU A 264 -14.71 -18.74 56.90
C GLU A 264 -14.04 -18.19 55.64
N PRO A 265 -13.31 -19.01 54.86
CA PRO A 265 -12.63 -18.52 53.67
C PRO A 265 -13.67 -18.13 52.62
N GLY A 266 -13.77 -16.83 52.30
CA GLY A 266 -14.51 -16.34 51.13
C GLY A 266 -15.60 -15.27 51.36
N LEU A 267 -15.60 -14.56 52.49
CA LEU A 267 -16.51 -13.42 52.71
C LEU A 267 -15.73 -12.14 52.99
N ASP A 268 -16.07 -11.08 52.25
CA ASP A 268 -15.58 -9.73 52.51
C ASP A 268 -16.22 -9.13 53.78
N SER A 269 -15.67 -8.03 54.28
CA SER A 269 -16.13 -7.38 55.52
C SER A 269 -17.55 -6.79 55.46
N ALA A 270 -18.25 -6.93 54.33
CA ALA A 270 -19.63 -6.49 54.11
C ALA A 270 -20.63 -7.65 53.95
N GLY A 271 -20.18 -8.91 54.02
CA GLY A 271 -21.05 -10.08 53.88
C GLY A 271 -21.54 -10.31 52.45
N ARG A 272 -20.85 -9.77 51.44
CA ARG A 272 -21.06 -10.13 50.03
C ARG A 272 -20.19 -11.33 49.70
N GLN A 273 -20.80 -12.30 49.01
CA GLN A 273 -20.03 -13.31 48.31
C GLN A 273 -19.15 -12.58 47.28
N ASP A 274 -17.85 -12.84 47.29
CA ASP A 274 -16.96 -12.50 46.17
C ASP A 274 -17.42 -13.32 44.95
N GLU A 275 -18.48 -12.88 44.30
CA GLU A 275 -18.97 -13.45 43.05
C GLU A 275 -17.89 -13.18 42.00
N ASN A 276 -17.18 -14.23 41.56
CA ASN A 276 -16.24 -14.11 40.45
C ASN A 276 -17.02 -13.58 39.23
N PRO A 277 -16.78 -12.34 38.78
CA PRO A 277 -17.57 -11.70 37.73
C PRO A 277 -17.41 -12.40 36.37
N CYS A 278 -16.46 -13.32 36.24
CA CYS A 278 -16.16 -14.08 35.03
C CYS A 278 -16.70 -15.52 35.05
N ALA A 279 -17.28 -15.99 36.16
CA ALA A 279 -17.73 -17.38 36.29
C ALA A 279 -18.92 -17.75 35.38
N ASP A 280 -19.74 -16.76 35.02
CA ASP A 280 -20.95 -16.96 34.21
C ASP A 280 -20.75 -16.68 32.71
N VAL A 281 -19.51 -16.49 32.26
CA VAL A 281 -19.22 -16.25 30.84
C VAL A 281 -19.40 -17.54 30.04
N GLN A 282 -20.59 -17.72 29.46
CA GLN A 282 -20.91 -18.84 28.56
C GLN A 282 -21.13 -18.35 27.12
N VAL A 283 -20.37 -18.89 26.18
CA VAL A 283 -20.48 -18.53 24.75
C VAL A 283 -21.29 -19.61 24.04
N ASN A 284 -22.53 -19.27 23.66
CA ASN A 284 -23.41 -20.16 22.90
C ASN A 284 -23.53 -19.68 21.45
N TRP A 285 -23.12 -20.53 20.51
CA TRP A 285 -23.16 -20.23 19.08
C TRP A 285 -24.47 -20.73 18.43
N PRO A 286 -25.01 -20.00 17.43
CA PRO A 286 -26.13 -20.49 16.63
C PRO A 286 -25.78 -21.78 15.88
N GLU A 287 -26.80 -22.60 15.58
CA GLU A 287 -26.63 -23.84 14.81
C GLU A 287 -25.90 -23.57 13.47
N GLY A 288 -24.87 -24.37 13.19
CA GLY A 288 -24.01 -24.23 12.00
C GLY A 288 -22.78 -23.33 12.17
N MET A 289 -22.62 -22.66 13.32
CA MET A 289 -21.45 -21.82 13.63
C MET A 289 -20.50 -22.44 14.68
N GLU A 290 -20.60 -23.75 14.91
CA GLU A 290 -19.80 -24.49 15.90
C GLU A 290 -18.29 -24.43 15.64
N TRP A 291 -17.87 -24.15 14.39
CA TRP A 291 -16.46 -23.91 14.04
C TRP A 291 -15.83 -22.78 14.86
N ALA A 292 -16.64 -21.83 15.36
CA ALA A 292 -16.19 -20.72 16.18
C ALA A 292 -15.62 -21.17 17.54
N ASN A 293 -16.02 -22.35 18.06
CA ASN A 293 -15.47 -22.89 19.31
C ASN A 293 -13.95 -23.12 19.27
N GLN A 294 -13.36 -23.31 18.08
CA GLN A 294 -11.91 -23.47 17.94
C GLN A 294 -11.13 -22.17 18.19
N TRP A 295 -11.78 -21.03 17.95
CA TRP A 295 -11.17 -19.70 18.08
C TRP A 295 -11.64 -18.98 19.35
N LEU A 296 -12.93 -19.08 19.67
CA LEU A 296 -13.65 -18.42 20.75
C LEU A 296 -14.31 -19.46 21.68
N SER A 297 -13.50 -20.26 22.35
CA SER A 297 -14.00 -21.19 23.36
C SER A 297 -14.39 -20.44 24.63
N THR A 298 -15.37 -20.98 25.36
CA THR A 298 -15.76 -20.49 26.70
C THR A 298 -14.56 -20.34 27.62
N GLN A 299 -13.63 -21.31 27.58
CA GLN A 299 -12.41 -21.30 28.39
C GLN A 299 -11.48 -20.11 28.09
N ARG A 300 -11.28 -19.76 26.80
CA ARG A 300 -10.47 -18.60 26.41
C ARG A 300 -11.12 -17.28 26.80
N MET A 301 -12.44 -17.21 26.70
CA MET A 301 -13.17 -15.99 27.07
C MET A 301 -13.16 -15.78 28.59
N GLN A 302 -13.29 -16.87 29.36
CA GLN A 302 -13.19 -16.83 30.81
C GLN A 302 -11.79 -16.43 31.27
N SER A 303 -10.72 -17.00 30.68
CA SER A 303 -9.34 -16.61 31.02
C SER A 303 -9.03 -15.16 30.65
N ALA A 304 -9.56 -14.68 29.51
CA ALA A 304 -9.43 -13.28 29.11
C ALA A 304 -10.16 -12.36 30.09
N CYS A 305 -11.37 -12.72 30.52
CA CYS A 305 -12.14 -11.98 31.51
C CYS A 305 -11.40 -11.91 32.85
N GLU A 306 -10.91 -13.04 33.36
CA GLU A 306 -10.16 -13.09 34.63
C GLU A 306 -8.92 -12.19 34.58
N LYS A 307 -8.20 -12.21 33.45
CA LYS A 307 -7.00 -11.38 33.27
C LYS A 307 -7.32 -9.89 33.16
N ILE A 308 -8.37 -9.53 32.43
CA ILE A 308 -8.86 -8.14 32.29
C ILE A 308 -9.37 -7.60 33.61
N VAL A 309 -10.09 -8.41 34.39
CA VAL A 309 -10.58 -8.00 35.71
C VAL A 309 -9.42 -7.87 36.70
N ALA A 310 -8.45 -8.79 36.67
CA ALA A 310 -7.30 -8.75 37.57
C ALA A 310 -6.39 -7.52 37.34
N ASP A 311 -6.19 -7.10 36.09
CA ASP A 311 -5.36 -5.94 35.75
C ASP A 311 -6.16 -4.67 35.43
N HIS A 312 -7.46 -4.69 35.74
CA HIS A 312 -8.43 -3.64 35.46
C HIS A 312 -8.54 -3.24 33.97
N GLY A 313 -7.97 -4.02 33.03
CA GLY A 313 -7.99 -3.77 31.60
C GLY A 313 -6.72 -3.10 31.06
N GLU A 314 -5.66 -2.96 31.85
CA GLU A 314 -4.39 -2.40 31.38
C GLU A 314 -3.75 -3.23 30.26
N SER A 315 -3.65 -4.56 30.40
CA SER A 315 -3.08 -5.39 29.32
C SER A 315 -3.95 -5.39 28.08
N PHE A 316 -5.27 -5.35 28.25
CA PHE A 316 -6.21 -5.28 27.15
C PHE A 316 -6.14 -3.98 26.36
N THR A 317 -6.12 -2.85 27.06
CA THR A 317 -6.02 -1.54 26.41
C THR A 317 -4.68 -1.37 25.71
N ARG A 318 -3.58 -1.83 26.32
CA ARG A 318 -2.25 -1.84 25.69
C ARG A 318 -2.23 -2.68 24.42
N ALA A 319 -2.69 -3.93 24.50
CA ALA A 319 -2.72 -4.82 23.35
C ALA A 319 -3.67 -4.31 22.24
N LEU A 320 -4.78 -3.65 22.61
CA LEU A 320 -5.68 -3.02 21.65
C LEU A 320 -4.96 -1.90 20.88
N LEU A 321 -4.24 -1.02 21.58
CA LEU A 321 -3.48 0.07 20.96
C LEU A 321 -2.35 -0.44 20.05
N GLU A 322 -1.67 -1.51 20.44
CA GLU A 322 -0.61 -2.15 19.64
C GLU A 322 -1.14 -2.74 18.31
N ASN A 323 -2.42 -3.15 18.28
CA ASN A 323 -3.05 -3.71 17.09
C ASN A 323 -3.62 -2.65 16.12
N ILE A 324 -3.86 -1.40 16.55
CA ILE A 324 -4.44 -0.34 15.71
C ILE A 324 -3.61 -0.06 14.43
N PRO A 325 -2.27 0.12 14.48
CA PRO A 325 -1.48 0.41 13.29
C PRO A 325 -1.60 -0.69 12.23
N ALA A 326 -1.53 -1.97 12.65
CA ALA A 326 -1.66 -3.12 11.76
C ALA A 326 -3.04 -3.16 11.08
N MET A 327 -4.10 -2.88 11.83
CA MET A 327 -5.47 -2.84 11.31
C MET A 327 -5.65 -1.75 10.25
N MET A 328 -5.01 -0.60 10.40
CA MET A 328 -5.05 0.48 9.39
C MET A 328 -4.44 0.05 8.04
N PHE A 329 -3.38 -0.79 8.05
CA PHE A 329 -2.79 -1.32 6.81
C PHE A 329 -3.71 -2.28 6.07
N VAL A 330 -4.55 -3.03 6.78
CA VAL A 330 -5.55 -3.94 6.19
C VAL A 330 -6.81 -3.17 5.76
N PHE A 331 -7.19 -2.16 6.53
CA PHE A 331 -8.38 -1.35 6.30
C PHE A 331 -8.29 -0.53 5.00
N VAL A 332 -7.13 0.06 4.68
CA VAL A 332 -6.97 0.89 3.47
C VAL A 332 -7.21 0.12 2.16
N PRO A 333 -6.59 -1.06 1.93
CA PRO A 333 -6.88 -1.92 0.79
C PRO A 333 -8.34 -2.37 0.69
N LEU A 334 -8.99 -2.67 1.82
CA LEU A 334 -10.40 -3.03 1.87
C LEU A 334 -11.28 -1.86 1.45
N MET A 335 -11.02 -0.67 1.98
CA MET A 335 -11.74 0.54 1.62
C MET A 335 -11.55 0.88 0.13
N ALA A 336 -10.42 0.50 -0.48
CA ALA A 336 -10.22 0.64 -1.91
C ALA A 336 -11.14 -0.27 -2.74
N ILE A 337 -11.51 -1.44 -2.21
CA ILE A 337 -12.51 -2.34 -2.84
C ILE A 337 -13.89 -1.68 -2.79
N VAL A 338 -14.27 -1.13 -1.63
CA VAL A 338 -15.51 -0.35 -1.48
C VAL A 338 -15.52 0.80 -2.49
N MET A 339 -14.44 1.57 -2.55
CA MET A 339 -14.31 2.67 -3.52
C MET A 339 -14.40 2.20 -4.98
N LYS A 340 -13.83 1.03 -5.30
CA LYS A 340 -13.96 0.41 -6.64
C LYS A 340 -15.42 0.04 -6.94
N ALA A 341 -16.16 -0.46 -5.97
CA ALA A 341 -17.58 -0.78 -6.08
C ALA A 341 -18.47 0.47 -6.22
N LEU A 342 -18.09 1.62 -5.62
CA LEU A 342 -18.79 2.91 -5.81
C LEU A 342 -18.54 3.56 -7.18
N TYR A 343 -17.46 3.17 -7.87
CA TYR A 343 -17.05 3.75 -9.15
C TYR A 343 -16.86 2.71 -10.29
N PRO A 344 -17.82 1.80 -10.51
CA PRO A 344 -17.65 0.68 -11.45
C PRO A 344 -17.51 1.17 -12.90
N LEU A 345 -18.19 2.28 -13.23
CA LEU A 345 -18.28 2.85 -14.56
C LEU A 345 -17.09 3.73 -14.96
N THR A 346 -16.17 4.02 -14.05
CA THR A 346 -15.07 4.98 -14.31
C THR A 346 -13.89 4.39 -15.07
N ARG A 347 -13.90 3.08 -15.37
CA ARG A 347 -12.80 2.32 -16.00
C ARG A 347 -11.42 2.50 -15.31
N ARG A 348 -11.38 3.02 -14.09
CA ARG A 348 -10.15 3.16 -13.29
C ARG A 348 -9.72 1.82 -12.70
N TYR A 349 -8.42 1.60 -12.56
CA TYR A 349 -7.90 0.39 -11.94
C TYR A 349 -8.02 0.43 -10.41
N TYR A 350 -8.04 -0.73 -9.77
CA TYR A 350 -8.05 -0.86 -8.30
C TYR A 350 -6.94 0.00 -7.65
N VAL A 351 -5.73 -0.05 -8.21
CA VAL A 351 -4.56 0.70 -7.72
C VAL A 351 -4.81 2.21 -7.69
N GLU A 352 -5.64 2.75 -8.57
CA GLU A 352 -5.95 4.18 -8.56
C GLU A 352 -6.82 4.58 -7.36
N HIS A 353 -7.76 3.71 -6.97
CA HIS A 353 -8.59 3.90 -5.78
C HIS A 353 -7.78 3.70 -4.50
N LEU A 354 -6.89 2.71 -4.49
CA LEU A 354 -5.94 2.49 -3.41
C LEU A 354 -5.04 3.71 -3.22
N LEU A 355 -4.46 4.23 -4.31
CA LEU A 355 -3.60 5.40 -4.30
C LEU A 355 -4.32 6.65 -3.76
N PHE A 356 -5.59 6.83 -4.11
CA PHE A 356 -6.42 7.90 -3.56
C PHE A 356 -6.55 7.78 -2.03
N LEU A 357 -6.87 6.58 -1.53
CA LEU A 357 -7.03 6.35 -0.09
C LEU A 357 -5.72 6.45 0.68
N VAL A 358 -4.61 5.98 0.10
CA VAL A 358 -3.26 6.12 0.68
C VAL A 358 -2.90 7.59 0.87
N HIS A 359 -3.16 8.45 -0.13
CA HIS A 359 -2.96 9.90 0.02
C HIS A 359 -3.93 10.51 1.04
N TYR A 360 -5.19 10.09 1.06
CA TYR A 360 -6.17 10.61 2.03
C TYR A 360 -5.78 10.26 3.47
N HIS A 361 -5.35 9.03 3.74
CA HIS A 361 -4.90 8.65 5.08
C HIS A 361 -3.55 9.28 5.43
N SER A 362 -2.66 9.49 4.45
CA SER A 362 -1.44 10.29 4.66
C SER A 362 -1.79 11.71 5.14
N PHE A 363 -2.79 12.35 4.50
CA PHE A 363 -3.28 13.66 4.93
C PHE A 363 -3.86 13.61 6.34
N PHE A 364 -4.68 12.59 6.64
CA PHE A 364 -5.27 12.40 7.95
C PHE A 364 -4.19 12.27 9.04
N TYR A 365 -3.19 11.41 8.85
CA TYR A 365 -2.09 11.24 9.81
C TYR A 365 -1.24 12.50 9.99
N LEU A 366 -0.96 13.23 8.90
CA LEU A 366 -0.26 14.51 8.99
C LEU A 366 -1.05 15.50 9.86
N LEU A 367 -2.36 15.61 9.61
CA LEU A 367 -3.21 16.54 10.35
C LEU A 367 -3.38 16.13 11.82
N MET A 368 -3.54 14.83 12.10
CA MET A 368 -3.59 14.32 13.48
C MET A 368 -2.27 14.56 14.22
N SER A 369 -1.13 14.39 13.55
CA SER A 369 0.19 14.71 14.12
C SER A 369 0.30 16.20 14.46
N MET A 370 -0.21 17.09 13.59
CA MET A 370 -0.24 18.54 13.88
C MET A 370 -1.14 18.88 15.07
N ILE A 371 -2.29 18.19 15.23
CA ILE A 371 -3.16 18.36 16.39
C ILE A 371 -2.48 17.91 17.68
N LEU A 372 -1.79 16.76 17.67
CA LEU A 372 -1.04 16.28 18.84
C LEU A 372 0.03 17.28 19.27
N VAL A 373 0.86 17.73 18.33
CA VAL A 373 1.91 18.72 18.59
C VAL A 373 1.33 20.04 19.08
N ALA A 374 0.22 20.53 18.49
CA ALA A 374 -0.46 21.72 18.98
C ALA A 374 -0.99 21.50 20.41
N GLY A 375 -1.54 20.32 20.69
CA GLY A 375 -2.01 19.96 22.01
C GLY A 375 -0.92 19.98 23.08
N TRP A 376 0.30 19.52 22.77
CA TRP A 376 1.44 19.60 23.68
C TRP A 376 1.98 21.02 23.83
N LEU A 377 1.98 21.79 22.74
CA LEU A 377 2.50 23.15 22.74
C LEU A 377 1.57 24.12 23.50
N PHE A 378 0.27 23.88 23.44
CA PHE A 378 -0.81 24.70 24.02
C PHE A 378 -1.59 23.93 25.10
N ASP A 379 -0.88 23.22 25.97
CA ASP A 379 -1.44 22.41 27.06
C ASP A 379 -1.93 23.25 28.26
N GLY A 380 -1.66 24.55 28.26
CA GLY A 380 -1.98 25.46 29.37
C GLY A 380 -0.85 25.65 30.37
N THR A 381 0.25 24.88 30.31
CA THR A 381 1.41 25.05 31.20
C THR A 381 2.31 26.19 30.72
N PHE A 382 2.56 26.25 29.41
CA PHE A 382 3.42 27.28 28.79
C PHE A 382 2.65 28.26 27.90
N LEU A 383 1.66 27.80 27.14
CA LEU A 383 0.83 28.63 26.26
C LEU A 383 -0.67 28.41 26.51
N PRO A 384 -1.54 29.41 26.25
CA PRO A 384 -2.99 29.27 26.42
C PRO A 384 -3.56 28.11 25.61
N ARG A 385 -4.63 27.45 26.10
CA ARG A 385 -5.24 26.27 25.44
C ARG A 385 -6.07 26.57 24.19
N TRP A 386 -6.65 27.77 24.09
CA TRP A 386 -7.58 28.12 23.01
C TRP A 386 -7.02 27.93 21.57
N PRO A 387 -5.72 28.14 21.27
CA PRO A 387 -5.17 27.87 19.94
C PRO A 387 -5.19 26.38 19.60
N ALA A 388 -4.91 25.49 20.56
CA ALA A 388 -5.04 24.04 20.35
C ALA A 388 -6.50 23.66 20.06
N THR A 389 -7.45 24.19 20.83
CA THR A 389 -8.88 23.98 20.58
C THR A 389 -9.28 24.48 19.19
N LEU A 390 -8.82 25.66 18.79
CA LEU A 390 -9.09 26.21 17.46
C LEU A 390 -8.50 25.32 16.35
N VAL A 391 -7.24 24.90 16.49
CA VAL A 391 -6.58 23.98 15.54
C VAL A 391 -7.37 22.68 15.44
N TYR A 392 -7.80 22.10 16.56
CA TYR A 392 -8.63 20.91 16.59
C TYR A 392 -9.97 21.13 15.87
N THR A 393 -10.73 22.16 16.23
CA THR A 393 -12.05 22.45 15.62
C THR A 393 -11.95 22.72 14.12
N VAL A 394 -10.97 23.52 13.69
CA VAL A 394 -10.74 23.79 12.26
C VAL A 394 -10.37 22.52 11.53
N SER A 395 -9.50 21.69 12.10
CA SER A 395 -9.07 20.43 11.49
C SER A 395 -10.23 19.43 11.37
N ALA A 396 -11.06 19.31 12.41
CA ALA A 396 -12.24 18.44 12.43
C ALA A 396 -13.25 18.80 11.32
N LEU A 397 -13.47 20.11 11.09
CA LEU A 397 -14.30 20.59 9.98
C LEU A 397 -13.59 20.45 8.62
N TYR A 398 -12.27 20.55 8.59
CA TYR A 398 -11.50 20.49 7.35
C TYR A 398 -11.41 19.08 6.76
N ILE A 399 -11.30 18.03 7.57
CA ILE A 399 -11.23 16.62 7.12
C ILE A 399 -12.39 16.23 6.18
N PRO A 400 -13.67 16.40 6.54
CA PRO A 400 -14.79 16.03 5.65
C PRO A 400 -14.82 16.90 4.39
N VAL A 401 -14.52 18.20 4.52
CA VAL A 401 -14.43 19.13 3.37
C VAL A 401 -13.32 18.72 2.42
N TYR A 402 -12.17 18.30 2.95
CA TYR A 402 -11.03 17.82 2.21
C TYR A 402 -11.39 16.57 1.41
N LEU A 403 -12.00 15.56 2.05
CA LEU A 403 -12.40 14.32 1.41
C LEU A 403 -13.37 14.58 0.25
N PHE A 404 -14.43 15.36 0.50
CA PHE A 404 -15.42 15.71 -0.53
C PHE A 404 -14.77 16.44 -1.73
N ARG A 405 -13.89 17.41 -1.46
CA ARG A 405 -13.19 18.15 -2.52
C ARG A 405 -12.19 17.26 -3.26
N ALA A 406 -11.49 16.38 -2.56
CA ALA A 406 -10.53 15.45 -3.14
C ALA A 406 -11.21 14.45 -4.07
N MET A 407 -12.35 13.87 -3.65
CA MET A 407 -13.18 13.00 -4.52
C MET A 407 -13.60 13.72 -5.79
N ARG A 408 -14.06 14.98 -5.70
CA ARG A 408 -14.46 15.75 -6.88
C ARG A 408 -13.29 16.00 -7.83
N VAL A 409 -12.12 16.36 -7.30
CA VAL A 409 -10.93 16.69 -8.10
C VAL A 409 -10.36 15.45 -8.79
N VAL A 410 -10.37 14.29 -8.12
CA VAL A 410 -9.78 13.06 -8.65
C VAL A 410 -10.69 12.35 -9.64
N TYR A 411 -12.00 12.30 -9.35
CA TYR A 411 -12.97 11.59 -10.20
C TYR A 411 -13.68 12.51 -11.21
N GLU A 412 -13.49 13.82 -11.12
CA GLU A 412 -14.00 14.83 -12.07
C GLU A 412 -15.54 14.75 -12.27
N GLN A 413 -16.28 14.52 -11.17
CA GLN A 413 -17.75 14.39 -11.17
C GLN A 413 -18.47 15.65 -10.68
N GLY A 414 -19.76 15.78 -11.06
CA GLY A 414 -20.64 16.85 -10.59
C GLY A 414 -20.97 16.75 -9.09
N ARG A 415 -21.32 17.89 -8.47
CA ARG A 415 -21.45 18.03 -7.01
C ARG A 415 -22.46 17.06 -6.37
N LEU A 416 -23.61 16.86 -7.02
CA LEU A 416 -24.69 16.01 -6.49
C LEU A 416 -24.29 14.53 -6.50
N VAL A 417 -23.72 14.06 -7.61
CA VAL A 417 -23.25 12.67 -7.75
C VAL A 417 -22.12 12.39 -6.76
N THR A 418 -21.17 13.32 -6.62
CA THR A 418 -20.11 13.22 -5.60
C THR A 418 -20.70 13.23 -4.19
N GLY A 419 -21.72 14.04 -3.92
CA GLY A 419 -22.39 14.10 -2.61
C GLY A 419 -23.04 12.78 -2.21
N LEU A 420 -23.81 12.17 -3.11
CA LEU A 420 -24.42 10.86 -2.85
C LEU A 420 -23.35 9.79 -2.58
N LYS A 421 -22.30 9.73 -3.40
CA LYS A 421 -21.21 8.77 -3.21
C LYS A 421 -20.39 9.04 -1.95
N TYR A 422 -20.22 10.31 -1.57
CA TYR A 422 -19.57 10.71 -0.33
C TYR A 422 -20.35 10.19 0.89
N MET A 423 -21.68 10.31 0.88
CA MET A 423 -22.53 9.77 1.95
C MET A 423 -22.47 8.25 2.01
N LEU A 424 -22.57 7.56 0.86
CA LEU A 424 -22.42 6.10 0.79
C LEU A 424 -21.05 5.64 1.27
N LEU A 425 -19.98 6.36 0.90
CA LEU A 425 -18.63 6.09 1.37
C LEU A 425 -18.52 6.32 2.88
N GLY A 426 -19.14 7.37 3.41
CA GLY A 426 -19.18 7.65 4.85
C GLY A 426 -19.87 6.53 5.63
N VAL A 427 -21.03 6.06 5.18
CA VAL A 427 -21.73 4.91 5.78
C VAL A 427 -20.84 3.66 5.72
N ALA A 428 -20.27 3.35 4.55
CA ALA A 428 -19.39 2.19 4.41
C ALA A 428 -18.12 2.30 5.27
N TYR A 429 -17.59 3.51 5.47
CA TYR A 429 -16.45 3.76 6.34
C TYR A 429 -16.81 3.50 7.80
N PHE A 430 -17.93 4.06 8.28
CA PHE A 430 -18.40 3.84 9.65
C PHE A 430 -18.69 2.36 9.94
N THR A 431 -19.40 1.67 9.04
CA THR A 431 -19.69 0.24 9.22
C THR A 431 -18.42 -0.61 9.18
N SER A 432 -17.51 -0.35 8.23
CA SER A 432 -16.23 -1.06 8.17
C SER A 432 -15.38 -0.79 9.39
N LEU A 433 -15.34 0.45 9.89
CA LEU A 433 -14.61 0.81 11.10
C LEU A 433 -15.15 0.08 12.33
N LEU A 434 -16.48 0.01 12.48
CA LEU A 434 -17.11 -0.73 13.57
C LEU A 434 -16.78 -2.22 13.52
N LEU A 435 -16.87 -2.84 12.33
CA LEU A 435 -16.52 -4.25 12.14
C LEU A 435 -15.04 -4.51 12.44
N PHE A 436 -14.15 -3.61 12.02
CA PHE A 436 -12.72 -3.73 12.32
C PHE A 436 -12.45 -3.56 13.81
N LEU A 437 -13.09 -2.58 14.46
CA LEU A 437 -12.95 -2.36 15.90
C LEU A 437 -13.40 -3.59 16.70
N VAL A 438 -14.59 -4.13 16.39
CA VAL A 438 -15.08 -5.37 17.00
C VAL A 438 -14.10 -6.51 16.75
N GLY A 439 -13.65 -6.69 15.50
CA GLY A 439 -12.64 -7.69 15.17
C GLY A 439 -11.34 -7.53 15.96
N THR A 440 -10.84 -6.31 16.13
CA THR A 440 -9.64 -6.02 16.93
C THR A 440 -9.86 -6.34 18.40
N VAL A 441 -11.00 -5.91 18.97
CA VAL A 441 -11.37 -6.22 20.35
C VAL A 441 -11.43 -7.73 20.56
N THR A 442 -12.10 -8.46 19.66
CA THR A 442 -12.22 -9.92 19.74
C THR A 442 -10.87 -10.61 19.63
N ILE A 443 -10.03 -10.23 18.65
CA ILE A 443 -8.69 -10.82 18.49
C ILE A 443 -7.82 -10.51 19.72
N THR A 444 -7.88 -9.27 20.21
CA THR A 444 -7.12 -8.83 21.38
C THR A 444 -7.54 -9.60 22.63
N ALA A 445 -8.84 -9.73 22.88
CA ALA A 445 -9.39 -10.51 23.98
C ALA A 445 -8.96 -11.98 23.93
N ILE A 446 -8.89 -12.60 22.74
CA ILE A 446 -8.42 -13.99 22.61
C ILE A 446 -6.90 -14.13 22.81
N SER A 447 -6.13 -13.10 22.49
CA SER A 447 -4.66 -13.16 22.46
C SER A 447 -3.99 -12.91 23.81
N ILE A 448 -4.73 -12.37 24.78
CA ILE A 448 -4.29 -12.05 26.14
C ILE A 448 -4.54 -13.25 27.03
#